data_AF-A0A7V4AVE0-F1
#
_entry.id   AF-A0A7V4AVE0-F1
#
_cell.length_a   1.000
_cell.length_b   1.000
_cell.length_c   1.000
_cell.angle_alpha   90.00
_cell.angle_beta   90.00
_cell.angle_gamma   90.00
#
_symmetry.space_group_name_H-M   'P 1'
#
loop_
_entity.id
_entity.type
_entity.pdbx_description
1 polymer ?
#
loop_
_entity_poly.entity_id
_entity_poly.type
_entity_poly.pdbx_seq_one_letter_code
_entity_poly.pdbx_strand_id
1 'polypeptide(L)'
;MEPPVSDTVPTPWGRAPAPTGKPAPRHIASAPGWGGWARGAPASLNGKDRHDRVIALVDMNAFFAQVEQRCNPALRGKPVLVGGNPTTRTIVTAASYEAKARGVKTAMTYLEALRLVPDAVIVEGSQEKYLSYCKRLGRIFREFTDIVEMFSIDEAFLDLTPALRMWNGPEHLGRAIKRRVLEELGLTCSVGIGPNRLVAKMAADWQKPDGLVVVRPEELPQILWPHPVEEIVGVGRRMKAHLNALGITTIGRLARYDVDILKRRFGAYGQWMHERAHAIDPTPVEAGANAPVRSMGHSYTLPRNTSDPETIRWFFLWLADKVARRLRAAGSRARVIHMIARFPDMRTISHSVTLPEPVWTGQEIAAAAWTLFRKHVPGRTQVRLLGVSAAALVPGRACQLRLDQDLARTERLLETMDAINDKYGANAITSATLIGKPRSLLRPKIGFFLTQPEKKTAGIT
;
A
#
# COMPACT_ATOMS: atom_id res chain seq x y z
N MET A 1 -3.56 73.63 -14.82
CA MET A 1 -3.86 74.55 -13.70
C MET A 1 -4.19 73.68 -12.50
N GLU A 2 -3.24 73.53 -11.58
CA GLU A 2 -3.42 73.00 -10.21
C GLU A 2 -4.29 73.96 -9.37
N PRO A 3 -4.89 73.56 -8.21
CA PRO A 3 -4.16 73.09 -7.00
C PRO A 3 -5.00 72.14 -6.05
N PRO A 4 -4.70 71.97 -4.73
CA PRO A 4 -3.52 71.34 -4.10
C PRO A 4 -3.83 70.28 -2.99
N VAL A 5 -2.82 69.43 -2.70
CA VAL A 5 -2.24 68.95 -1.42
C VAL A 5 -3.12 68.70 -0.16
N SER A 6 -2.99 67.52 0.47
CA SER A 6 -2.70 67.39 1.92
C SER A 6 -2.27 65.97 2.34
N ASP A 7 -1.01 65.85 2.79
CA ASP A 7 -0.53 64.78 3.68
C ASP A 7 -1.08 64.98 5.09
N THR A 8 -1.59 63.92 5.74
CA THR A 8 -1.49 63.74 7.20
C THR A 8 -1.73 62.28 7.61
N VAL A 9 -0.76 61.73 8.33
CA VAL A 9 -0.85 60.48 9.11
C VAL A 9 -1.76 60.70 10.33
N PRO A 10 -2.58 59.71 10.73
CA PRO A 10 -2.44 59.20 12.09
C PRO A 10 -2.72 57.69 12.24
N THR A 11 -1.83 56.96 12.92
CA THR A 11 -2.23 55.85 13.81
C THR A 11 -3.03 56.43 14.97
N PRO A 12 -4.09 55.77 15.50
CA PRO A 12 -3.83 54.85 16.60
C PRO A 12 -4.82 53.67 16.73
N TRP A 13 -4.34 52.69 17.49
CA TRP A 13 -5.07 51.66 18.20
C TRP A 13 -6.48 52.07 18.68
N GLY A 14 -7.48 51.32 18.24
CA GLY A 14 -8.83 51.29 18.80
C GLY A 14 -9.32 49.85 18.86
N ARG A 15 -9.43 49.29 20.07
CA ARG A 15 -9.93 47.94 20.35
C ARG A 15 -11.36 47.76 19.82
N ALA A 16 -11.60 46.65 19.13
CA ALA A 16 -12.93 46.07 18.94
C ALA A 16 -13.05 44.74 19.72
N PRO A 17 -14.21 44.43 20.31
CA PRO A 17 -14.38 43.38 21.31
C PRO A 17 -14.27 41.96 20.74
N ALA A 18 -13.75 41.06 21.57
CA ALA A 18 -13.59 39.64 21.25
C ALA A 18 -14.95 38.94 21.02
N PRO A 19 -15.14 38.21 19.91
CA PRO A 19 -16.23 37.24 19.84
C PRO A 19 -15.87 36.01 20.68
N THR A 20 -16.55 35.91 21.82
CA THR A 20 -16.64 34.71 22.65
C THR A 20 -17.35 33.61 21.87
N GLY A 21 -16.58 32.67 21.34
CA GLY A 21 -17.11 31.47 20.70
C GLY A 21 -15.97 30.58 20.24
N LYS A 22 -15.64 29.56 21.05
CA LYS A 22 -14.65 28.53 20.68
C LYS A 22 -15.05 27.92 19.32
N PRO A 23 -14.22 27.99 18.27
CA PRO A 23 -14.48 27.18 17.08
C PRO A 23 -14.27 25.71 17.45
N ALA A 24 -15.31 24.90 17.25
CA ALA A 24 -15.26 23.46 17.42
C ALA A 24 -14.16 22.86 16.52
N PRO A 25 -13.39 21.86 17.00
CA PRO A 25 -12.31 21.27 16.23
C PRO A 25 -12.86 20.60 14.98
N ARG A 26 -12.43 21.07 13.80
CA ARG A 26 -12.66 20.40 12.53
C ARG A 26 -11.94 19.05 12.56
N HIS A 27 -12.71 17.97 12.66
CA HIS A 27 -12.19 16.61 12.52
C HIS A 27 -11.54 16.44 11.14
N ILE A 28 -10.21 16.37 11.13
CA ILE A 28 -9.43 15.93 9.97
C ILE A 28 -9.80 14.46 9.74
N ALA A 29 -10.47 14.19 8.62
CA ALA A 29 -10.79 12.84 8.19
C ALA A 29 -9.51 11.99 8.11
N SER A 30 -9.45 10.96 8.94
CA SER A 30 -8.39 9.96 8.97
C SER A 30 -8.36 9.22 7.64
N ALA A 31 -7.21 9.28 6.96
CA ALA A 31 -6.92 8.41 5.84
C ALA A 31 -6.90 6.96 6.35
N PRO A 32 -7.49 6.00 5.63
CA PRO A 32 -7.51 4.61 6.06
C PRO A 32 -6.09 4.03 6.03
N GLY A 33 -5.62 3.56 7.20
CA GLY A 33 -4.68 2.45 7.30
C GLY A 33 -3.17 2.77 7.33
N TRP A 34 -2.71 3.65 8.22
CA TRP A 34 -1.27 3.72 8.60
C TRP A 34 -1.05 3.69 10.13
N GLY A 35 -2.05 3.23 10.89
CA GLY A 35 -2.00 3.11 12.36
C GLY A 35 -1.36 1.82 12.89
N GLY A 36 -0.48 1.20 12.12
CA GLY A 36 0.13 -0.09 12.47
C GLY A 36 1.36 -0.05 13.38
N TRP A 37 2.04 1.10 13.43
CA TRP A 37 3.42 1.20 13.91
C TRP A 37 3.58 1.36 15.42
N ALA A 38 2.48 1.39 16.19
CA ALA A 38 2.50 1.81 17.59
C ALA A 38 2.23 0.71 18.62
N ARG A 39 2.23 -0.59 18.26
CA ARG A 39 2.00 -1.64 19.27
C ARG A 39 2.93 -2.84 19.10
N GLY A 40 3.71 -3.08 20.15
CA GLY A 40 4.52 -4.28 20.36
C GLY A 40 6.01 -3.95 20.50
N ALA A 41 6.41 -3.34 21.61
CA ALA A 41 7.82 -3.44 22.04
C ALA A 41 7.96 -4.81 22.72
N PRO A 42 8.68 -5.79 22.15
CA PRO A 42 9.09 -6.95 22.92
C PRO A 42 10.06 -6.49 24.03
N ALA A 43 10.12 -7.30 25.08
CA ALA A 43 10.91 -7.07 26.29
C ALA A 43 12.36 -6.64 25.97
N SER A 44 12.88 -5.79 26.85
CA SER A 44 14.16 -5.09 26.78
C SER A 44 15.31 -5.92 26.19
N LEU A 45 15.71 -5.59 24.97
CA LEU A 45 17.06 -5.86 24.48
C LEU A 45 17.95 -4.67 24.88
N ASN A 46 19.01 -4.98 25.63
CA ASN A 46 19.99 -4.02 26.13
C ASN A 46 20.58 -3.18 24.98
N GLY A 47 20.99 -1.94 25.28
CA GLY A 47 21.49 -0.97 24.28
C GLY A 47 22.70 -1.42 23.46
N LYS A 48 23.41 -2.48 23.86
CA LYS A 48 24.53 -3.08 23.11
C LYS A 48 24.09 -3.92 21.90
N ASP A 49 22.96 -4.63 21.96
CA ASP A 49 22.52 -5.55 20.89
C ASP A 49 21.93 -4.84 19.66
N ARG A 50 21.67 -3.53 19.75
CA ARG A 50 20.95 -2.77 18.71
C ARG A 50 21.80 -2.49 17.47
N HIS A 51 23.13 -2.50 17.61
CA HIS A 51 24.07 -2.19 16.53
C HIS A 51 24.67 -3.43 15.85
N ASP A 52 24.40 -4.63 16.37
CA ASP A 52 24.93 -5.89 15.83
C ASP A 52 23.99 -6.56 14.82
N ARG A 53 22.82 -5.99 14.56
CA ARG A 53 21.89 -6.52 13.57
C ARG A 53 22.37 -6.20 12.16
N VAL A 54 22.24 -7.16 11.25
CA VAL A 54 22.49 -6.98 9.82
C VAL A 54 21.20 -7.28 9.08
N ILE A 55 20.49 -6.22 8.72
CA ILE A 55 19.21 -6.31 8.01
C ILE A 55 19.44 -5.95 6.55
N ALA A 56 18.93 -6.79 5.65
CA ALA A 56 18.88 -6.49 4.23
C ALA A 56 17.45 -6.16 3.79
N LEU A 57 17.30 -5.20 2.89
CA LEU A 57 16.15 -5.07 2.00
C LEU A 57 16.59 -5.49 0.60
N VAL A 58 15.88 -6.46 0.03
CA VAL A 58 15.98 -6.82 -1.39
C VAL A 58 14.80 -6.20 -2.13
N ASP A 59 15.07 -5.42 -3.17
CA ASP A 59 14.07 -4.73 -3.98
C ASP A 59 14.26 -5.07 -5.47
N MET A 60 13.22 -5.63 -6.10
CA MET A 60 13.29 -6.04 -7.50
C MET A 60 13.15 -4.85 -8.45
N ASN A 61 14.21 -4.60 -9.23
CA ASN A 61 14.31 -3.44 -10.12
C ASN A 61 13.22 -3.45 -11.20
N ALA A 62 12.28 -2.50 -11.23
CA ALA A 62 11.22 -2.49 -12.26
C ALA A 62 10.49 -3.84 -12.43
N PHE A 63 10.17 -4.50 -11.31
CA PHE A 63 9.80 -5.91 -11.22
C PHE A 63 8.87 -6.43 -12.33
N PHE A 64 7.68 -5.83 -12.52
CA PHE A 64 6.74 -6.34 -13.53
C PHE A 64 7.29 -6.22 -14.95
N ALA A 65 8.01 -5.14 -15.27
CA ALA A 65 8.61 -4.98 -16.60
C ALA A 65 9.71 -6.04 -16.84
N GLN A 66 10.58 -6.29 -15.85
CA GLN A 66 11.59 -7.35 -15.97
C GLN A 66 10.93 -8.73 -16.14
N VAL A 67 9.87 -9.03 -15.39
CA VAL A 67 9.14 -10.30 -15.55
C VAL A 67 8.54 -10.43 -16.94
N GLU A 68 7.94 -9.38 -17.49
CA GLU A 68 7.41 -9.40 -18.86
C GLU A 68 8.52 -9.58 -19.91
N GLN A 69 9.65 -8.87 -19.77
CA GLN A 69 10.83 -9.02 -20.65
C GLN A 69 11.52 -10.39 -20.51
N ARG A 70 11.44 -11.00 -19.33
CA ARG A 70 11.92 -12.36 -19.08
C ARG A 70 11.06 -13.39 -19.82
N CYS A 71 9.74 -13.25 -19.71
CA CYS A 71 8.77 -14.15 -20.34
C CYS A 71 8.64 -13.93 -21.85
N ASN A 72 8.88 -12.73 -22.37
CA ASN A 72 8.86 -12.42 -23.79
C ASN A 72 10.17 -11.73 -24.21
N PRO A 73 11.15 -12.48 -24.76
CA PRO A 73 12.43 -11.93 -25.19
C PRO A 73 12.34 -10.78 -26.20
N ALA A 74 11.26 -10.69 -27.00
CA ALA A 74 11.07 -9.61 -27.97
C ALA A 74 10.85 -8.23 -27.33
N LEU A 75 10.66 -8.16 -26.01
CA LEU A 75 10.51 -6.92 -25.23
C LEU A 75 11.83 -6.41 -24.64
N ARG A 76 12.92 -7.18 -24.69
CA ARG A 76 14.21 -6.78 -24.12
C ARG A 76 14.81 -5.61 -24.90
N GLY A 77 15.35 -4.63 -24.19
CA GLY A 77 15.92 -3.42 -24.80
C GLY A 77 14.88 -2.44 -25.33
N LYS A 78 13.57 -2.72 -25.13
CA LYS A 78 12.48 -1.82 -25.56
C LYS A 78 11.88 -1.09 -24.36
N PRO A 79 11.38 0.14 -24.56
CA PRO A 79 10.58 0.82 -23.54
C PRO A 79 9.25 0.08 -23.31
N VAL A 80 9.18 -0.70 -22.25
CA VAL A 80 7.96 -1.42 -21.82
C VAL A 80 7.23 -0.65 -20.72
N LEU A 81 5.90 -0.53 -20.88
CA LEU A 81 4.96 -0.02 -19.89
C LEU A 81 4.00 -1.13 -19.48
N VAL A 82 3.98 -1.45 -18.18
CA VAL A 82 3.08 -2.47 -17.63
C VAL A 82 1.98 -1.80 -16.81
N GLY A 83 0.74 -2.22 -17.02
CA GLY A 83 -0.39 -1.73 -16.22
C GLY A 83 -1.71 -2.42 -16.57
N GLY A 84 -2.82 -1.74 -16.29
CA GLY A 84 -4.14 -2.23 -16.65
C GLY A 84 -4.40 -2.12 -18.17
N ASN A 85 -5.62 -2.48 -18.57
CA ASN A 85 -6.03 -2.40 -19.97
C ASN A 85 -5.96 -0.95 -20.50
N PRO A 86 -5.27 -0.71 -21.64
CA PRO A 86 -5.05 0.64 -22.17
C PRO A 86 -6.31 1.36 -22.64
N THR A 87 -7.39 0.62 -22.95
CA THR A 87 -8.69 1.22 -23.33
C THR A 87 -9.50 1.69 -22.12
N THR A 88 -9.01 1.43 -20.90
CA THR A 88 -9.66 1.85 -19.65
C THR A 88 -8.85 2.95 -18.95
N ARG A 89 -9.48 3.63 -17.98
CA ARG A 89 -8.80 4.62 -17.14
C ARG A 89 -7.81 3.93 -16.21
N THR A 90 -6.56 3.85 -16.64
CA THR A 90 -5.49 3.18 -15.91
C THR A 90 -4.19 3.98 -15.96
N ILE A 91 -3.21 3.48 -15.24
CA ILE A 91 -1.89 4.08 -15.06
C ILE A 91 -0.81 3.05 -15.35
N VAL A 92 0.39 3.55 -15.64
CA VAL A 92 1.61 2.77 -15.66
C VAL A 92 1.88 2.28 -14.23
N THR A 93 1.74 0.98 -14.03
CA THR A 93 1.99 0.32 -12.73
C THR A 93 3.48 0.07 -12.55
N ALA A 94 4.16 -0.36 -13.62
CA ALA A 94 5.61 -0.46 -13.69
C ALA A 94 6.10 -0.05 -15.08
N ALA A 95 7.32 0.48 -15.14
CA ALA A 95 7.98 0.82 -16.39
C ALA A 95 9.38 0.21 -16.39
N SER A 96 9.81 -0.28 -17.56
CA SER A 96 11.19 -0.71 -17.82
C SER A 96 12.20 0.42 -17.63
N TYR A 97 13.49 0.09 -17.49
CA TYR A 97 14.53 1.11 -17.34
C TYR A 97 14.69 1.95 -18.61
N GLU A 98 14.51 1.34 -19.77
CA GLU A 98 14.49 1.98 -21.09
C GLU A 98 13.41 3.07 -21.15
N ALA A 99 12.22 2.82 -20.58
CA ALA A 99 11.16 3.82 -20.47
C ALA A 99 11.46 4.88 -19.38
N LYS A 100 11.98 4.46 -18.22
CA LYS A 100 12.31 5.37 -17.11
C LYS A 100 13.41 6.37 -17.47
N ALA A 101 14.43 5.93 -18.22
CA ALA A 101 15.51 6.77 -18.73
C ALA A 101 14.98 7.93 -19.60
N ARG A 102 13.81 7.75 -20.20
CA ARG A 102 13.11 8.75 -21.03
C ARG A 102 12.03 9.53 -20.25
N GLY A 103 12.07 9.48 -18.92
CA GLY A 103 11.24 10.29 -18.04
C GLY A 103 9.90 9.68 -17.63
N VAL A 104 9.59 8.45 -18.06
CA VAL A 104 8.38 7.76 -17.60
C VAL A 104 8.47 7.47 -16.11
N LYS A 105 7.41 7.81 -15.37
CA LYS A 105 7.28 7.54 -13.94
C LYS A 105 6.11 6.60 -13.68
N THR A 106 6.23 5.80 -12.61
CA THR A 106 5.09 5.03 -12.11
C THR A 106 3.95 5.96 -11.72
N ALA A 107 2.72 5.47 -11.85
CA ALA A 107 1.48 6.23 -11.66
C ALA A 107 1.17 7.34 -12.70
N MET A 108 2.01 7.55 -13.73
CA MET A 108 1.59 8.30 -14.92
C MET A 108 0.44 7.57 -15.65
N THR A 109 -0.44 8.32 -16.29
CA THR A 109 -1.39 7.75 -17.25
C THR A 109 -0.64 7.24 -18.49
N TYR A 110 -1.21 6.28 -19.22
CA TYR A 110 -0.61 5.86 -20.49
C TYR A 110 -0.49 7.01 -21.49
N LEU A 111 -1.45 7.94 -21.51
CA LEU A 111 -1.38 9.11 -22.38
C LEU A 111 -0.16 9.99 -22.07
N GLU A 112 0.10 10.28 -20.79
CA GLU A 112 1.28 11.03 -20.37
C GLU A 112 2.58 10.28 -20.70
N ALA A 113 2.62 8.97 -20.44
CA ALA A 113 3.79 8.15 -20.72
C ALA A 113 4.09 8.05 -22.23
N LEU A 114 3.06 7.87 -23.08
CA LEU A 114 3.22 7.80 -24.54
C LEU A 114 3.59 9.15 -25.17
N ARG A 115 3.27 10.28 -24.53
CA ARG A 115 3.78 11.59 -24.96
C ARG A 115 5.29 11.70 -24.78
N LEU A 116 5.84 11.06 -23.73
CA LEU A 116 7.28 11.01 -23.49
C LEU A 116 7.97 9.93 -24.34
N VAL A 117 7.28 8.79 -24.51
CA VAL A 117 7.81 7.61 -25.19
C VAL A 117 6.79 7.05 -26.18
N PRO A 118 6.66 7.63 -27.39
CA PRO A 118 5.63 7.23 -28.35
C PRO A 118 5.75 5.79 -28.86
N ASP A 119 6.97 5.25 -28.88
CA ASP A 119 7.34 3.89 -29.28
C ASP A 119 7.25 2.87 -28.12
N ALA A 120 6.72 3.25 -26.96
CA ALA A 120 6.55 2.34 -25.82
C ALA A 120 5.62 1.17 -26.16
N VAL A 121 6.05 -0.04 -25.78
CA VAL A 121 5.23 -1.24 -25.84
C VAL A 121 4.40 -1.34 -24.56
N ILE A 122 3.07 -1.31 -24.69
CA ILE A 122 2.15 -1.48 -23.57
C ILE A 122 1.86 -2.97 -23.35
N VAL A 123 1.99 -3.42 -22.11
CA VAL A 123 1.69 -4.79 -21.70
C VAL A 123 0.62 -4.77 -20.60
N GLU A 124 -0.51 -5.46 -20.83
CA GLU A 124 -1.52 -5.68 -19.78
C GLU A 124 -0.94 -6.69 -18.77
N GLY A 125 -0.80 -6.26 -17.51
CA GLY A 125 -0.08 -7.03 -16.51
C GLY A 125 -0.80 -8.30 -16.05
N SER A 126 -0.03 -9.36 -15.77
CA SER A 126 -0.55 -10.64 -15.27
C SER A 126 -0.22 -10.84 -13.79
N GLN A 127 -1.25 -10.75 -12.94
CA GLN A 127 -1.09 -10.90 -11.49
C GLN A 127 -0.56 -12.29 -11.10
N GLU A 128 -1.11 -13.35 -11.70
CA GLU A 128 -0.71 -14.73 -11.41
C GLU A 128 0.78 -14.93 -11.69
N LYS A 129 1.24 -14.38 -12.82
CA LYS A 129 2.65 -14.38 -13.20
C LYS A 129 3.50 -13.72 -12.11
N TYR A 130 3.17 -12.49 -11.71
CA TYR A 130 3.97 -11.76 -10.71
C TYR A 130 3.97 -12.46 -9.34
N LEU A 131 2.83 -13.02 -8.91
CA LEU A 131 2.74 -13.78 -7.66
C LEU A 131 3.57 -15.06 -7.70
N SER A 132 3.63 -15.75 -8.84
CA SER A 132 4.49 -16.93 -9.03
C SER A 132 5.96 -16.58 -8.83
N TYR A 133 6.44 -15.47 -9.43
CA TYR A 133 7.81 -14.98 -9.22
C TYR A 133 8.06 -14.57 -7.77
N CYS A 134 7.13 -13.87 -7.13
CA CYS A 134 7.22 -13.49 -5.72
C CYS A 134 7.36 -14.72 -4.79
N LYS A 135 6.60 -15.79 -5.04
CA LYS A 135 6.73 -17.05 -4.28
C LYS A 135 8.10 -17.72 -4.48
N ARG A 136 8.66 -17.63 -5.69
CA ARG A 136 10.02 -18.15 -5.98
C ARG A 136 11.09 -17.31 -5.28
N LEU A 137 10.97 -15.97 -5.30
CA LEU A 137 11.83 -15.06 -4.53
C LEU A 137 11.83 -15.41 -3.05
N GLY A 138 10.65 -15.58 -2.44
CA GLY A 138 10.56 -15.99 -1.05
C GLY A 138 11.21 -17.34 -0.75
N ARG A 139 11.23 -18.28 -1.72
CA ARG A 139 11.98 -19.55 -1.59
C ARG A 139 13.49 -19.32 -1.60
N ILE A 140 13.99 -18.52 -2.54
CA ILE A 140 15.41 -18.15 -2.63
C ILE A 140 15.88 -17.47 -1.34
N PHE A 141 15.12 -16.50 -0.83
CA PHE A 141 15.50 -15.76 0.38
C PHE A 141 15.62 -16.65 1.61
N ARG A 142 14.79 -17.69 1.72
CA ARG A 142 14.86 -18.68 2.81
C ARG A 142 16.09 -19.59 2.73
N GLU A 143 16.80 -19.64 1.61
CA GLU A 143 18.10 -20.32 1.53
C GLU A 143 19.19 -19.57 2.34
N PHE A 144 18.99 -18.28 2.62
CA PHE A 144 19.97 -17.44 3.32
C PHE A 144 19.63 -17.18 4.79
N THR A 145 18.34 -17.12 5.15
CA THR A 145 17.88 -16.93 6.53
C THR A 145 16.43 -17.38 6.66
N ASP A 146 16.03 -17.90 7.82
CA ASP A 146 14.63 -18.21 8.12
C ASP A 146 13.81 -16.95 8.45
N ILE A 147 14.47 -15.83 8.74
CA ILE A 147 13.84 -14.58 9.14
C ILE A 147 13.63 -13.70 7.90
N VAL A 148 12.62 -14.07 7.11
CA VAL A 148 12.22 -13.37 5.88
C VAL A 148 10.82 -12.78 6.04
N GLU A 149 10.70 -11.48 5.79
CA GLU A 149 9.44 -10.75 5.72
C GLU A 149 9.22 -10.25 4.28
N MET A 150 8.25 -10.84 3.58
CA MET A 150 7.81 -10.32 2.28
C MET A 150 7.01 -9.03 2.51
N PHE A 151 7.64 -7.88 2.27
CA PHE A 151 7.06 -6.56 2.55
C PHE A 151 6.10 -6.11 1.44
N SER A 152 6.42 -6.43 0.19
CA SER A 152 5.55 -6.27 -0.97
C SER A 152 5.75 -7.46 -1.92
N ILE A 153 5.18 -7.38 -3.13
CA ILE A 153 5.40 -8.41 -4.15
C ILE A 153 6.84 -8.43 -4.68
N ASP A 154 7.53 -7.30 -4.59
CA ASP A 154 8.86 -7.04 -5.13
C ASP A 154 9.90 -6.62 -4.07
N GLU A 155 9.50 -6.50 -2.80
CA GLU A 155 10.38 -6.13 -1.70
C GLU A 155 10.33 -7.18 -0.57
N ALA A 156 11.49 -7.53 -0.02
CA ALA A 156 11.59 -8.40 1.15
C ALA A 156 12.68 -7.92 2.12
N PHE A 157 12.35 -7.91 3.41
CA PHE A 157 13.32 -7.75 4.48
C PHE A 157 13.85 -9.10 4.91
N LEU A 158 15.17 -9.19 5.10
CA LEU A 158 15.86 -10.38 5.59
C LEU A 158 16.69 -9.98 6.81
N ASP A 159 16.56 -10.70 7.91
CA ASP A 159 17.52 -10.61 9.01
C ASP A 159 18.67 -11.57 8.77
N LEU A 160 19.81 -11.03 8.38
CA LEU A 160 21.02 -11.76 8.02
C LEU A 160 21.97 -11.92 9.21
N THR A 161 21.61 -11.39 10.38
CA THR A 161 22.44 -11.46 11.59
C THR A 161 22.85 -12.90 11.94
N PRO A 162 21.96 -13.91 11.91
CA PRO A 162 22.36 -15.29 12.20
C PRO A 162 23.27 -15.89 11.12
N ALA A 163 23.01 -15.56 9.86
CA ALA A 163 23.73 -16.10 8.71
C ALA A 163 25.16 -15.55 8.61
N LEU A 164 25.40 -14.32 9.10
CA LEU A 164 26.67 -13.61 8.93
C LEU A 164 27.89 -14.41 9.37
N ARG A 165 27.77 -15.25 10.41
CA ARG A 165 28.87 -16.07 10.95
C ARG A 165 29.43 -17.09 9.93
N MET A 166 28.64 -17.47 8.94
CA MET A 166 29.02 -18.44 7.90
C MET A 166 29.55 -17.78 6.62
N TRP A 167 29.60 -16.45 6.59
CA TRP A 167 29.93 -15.68 5.39
C TRP A 167 31.03 -14.67 5.67
N ASN A 168 31.74 -14.27 4.63
CA ASN A 168 32.80 -13.26 4.69
C ASN A 168 32.24 -11.83 4.75
N GLY A 169 31.25 -11.60 5.61
CA GLY A 169 30.61 -10.30 5.84
C GLY A 169 29.36 -10.01 4.96
N PRO A 170 28.70 -8.87 5.23
CA PRO A 170 27.39 -8.54 4.66
C PRO A 170 27.43 -8.35 3.15
N GLU A 171 28.54 -7.83 2.62
CA GLU A 171 28.70 -7.54 1.19
C GLU A 171 28.74 -8.83 0.35
N HIS A 172 29.45 -9.86 0.84
CA HIS A 172 29.47 -11.18 0.19
C HIS A 172 28.09 -11.82 0.18
N LEU A 173 27.37 -11.72 1.30
CA LEU A 173 26.02 -12.25 1.43
C LEU A 173 25.04 -11.53 0.50
N GLY A 174 25.10 -10.20 0.43
CA GLY A 174 24.33 -9.39 -0.52
C GLY A 174 24.58 -9.77 -1.97
N ARG A 175 25.85 -9.95 -2.38
CA ARG A 175 26.21 -10.42 -3.72
C ARG A 175 25.67 -11.84 -4.00
N ALA A 176 25.74 -12.73 -3.01
CA ALA A 176 25.24 -14.09 -3.15
C ALA A 176 23.72 -14.13 -3.38
N ILE A 177 22.96 -13.32 -2.63
CA ILE A 177 21.51 -13.16 -2.83
C ILE A 177 21.22 -12.69 -4.26
N LYS A 178 21.88 -11.62 -4.72
CA LYS A 178 21.70 -11.09 -6.07
C LYS A 178 22.00 -12.13 -7.15
N ARG A 179 23.13 -12.83 -7.01
CA ARG A 179 23.54 -13.89 -7.94
C ARG A 179 22.50 -15.00 -8.01
N ARG A 180 22.01 -15.47 -6.86
CA ARG A 180 21.01 -16.55 -6.79
C ARG A 180 19.69 -16.14 -7.45
N VAL A 181 19.23 -14.90 -7.24
CA VAL A 181 18.04 -14.34 -7.90
C VAL A 181 18.24 -14.27 -9.42
N LEU A 182 19.40 -13.83 -9.88
CA LEU A 182 19.72 -13.75 -11.30
C LEU A 182 19.77 -15.14 -11.96
N GLU A 183 20.45 -16.11 -11.35
CA GLU A 183 20.59 -17.48 -11.87
C GLU A 183 19.23 -18.19 -11.97
N GLU A 184 18.41 -18.12 -10.92
CA GLU A 184 17.15 -18.86 -10.83
C GLU A 184 16.01 -18.20 -11.63
N LEU A 185 15.95 -16.86 -11.63
CA LEU A 185 14.82 -16.12 -12.20
C LEU A 185 15.19 -15.35 -13.47
N GLY A 186 16.47 -15.05 -13.70
CA GLY A 186 16.91 -14.14 -14.75
C GLY A 186 16.47 -12.70 -14.51
N LEU A 187 16.32 -12.30 -13.24
CA LEU A 187 15.91 -10.95 -12.82
C LEU A 187 17.01 -10.30 -12.00
N THR A 188 17.13 -8.98 -12.08
CA THR A 188 18.03 -8.20 -11.22
C THR A 188 17.30 -7.61 -10.03
N CYS A 189 18.01 -7.39 -8.92
CA CYS A 189 17.51 -6.70 -7.74
C CYS A 189 18.57 -5.75 -7.19
N SER A 190 18.12 -4.72 -6.47
CA SER A 190 19.00 -3.88 -5.67
C SER A 190 18.89 -4.30 -4.22
N VAL A 191 20.02 -4.31 -3.51
CA VAL A 191 20.09 -4.76 -2.12
C VAL A 191 20.69 -3.65 -1.27
N GLY A 192 19.98 -3.27 -0.22
CA GLY A 192 20.48 -2.36 0.82
C GLY A 192 20.65 -3.12 2.12
N ILE A 193 21.81 -2.99 2.75
CA ILE A 193 22.13 -3.66 4.02
C ILE A 193 22.47 -2.59 5.05
N GLY A 194 21.87 -2.69 6.24
CA GLY A 194 22.13 -1.77 7.33
C GLY A 194 21.74 -2.33 8.70
N PRO A 195 21.91 -1.54 9.78
CA PRO A 195 21.69 -1.99 11.16
C PRO A 195 20.22 -2.19 11.55
N ASN A 196 19.29 -1.76 10.69
CA ASN A 196 17.86 -1.89 10.88
C ASN A 196 17.10 -1.70 9.56
N ARG A 197 15.78 -1.91 9.60
CA ARG A 197 14.89 -1.85 8.44
C ARG A 197 14.89 -0.49 7.75
N LEU A 198 14.87 0.61 8.50
CA LEU A 198 14.92 1.96 7.94
C LEU A 198 16.15 2.14 7.05
N VAL A 199 17.34 1.89 7.60
CA VAL A 199 18.60 2.11 6.88
C VAL A 199 18.73 1.16 5.70
N ALA A 200 18.40 -0.13 5.90
CA ALA A 200 18.42 -1.12 4.83
C ALA A 200 17.52 -0.72 3.65
N LYS A 201 16.32 -0.19 3.95
CA LYS A 201 15.39 0.28 2.91
C LYS A 201 15.89 1.50 2.16
N MET A 202 16.43 2.49 2.86
CA MET A 202 17.01 3.68 2.22
C MET A 202 18.23 3.30 1.37
N ALA A 203 19.12 2.47 1.89
CA ALA A 203 20.31 2.00 1.19
C ALA A 203 19.98 1.26 -0.13
N ALA A 204 18.89 0.50 -0.16
CA ALA A 204 18.46 -0.23 -1.35
C ALA A 204 18.04 0.70 -2.51
N ASP A 205 17.65 1.94 -2.21
CA ASP A 205 17.24 2.94 -3.21
C ASP A 205 18.42 3.73 -3.79
N TRP A 206 19.52 3.92 -3.04
CA TRP A 206 20.60 4.85 -3.42
C TRP A 206 21.39 4.49 -4.68
N GLN A 207 21.51 3.19 -5.01
CA GLN A 207 22.28 2.71 -6.17
C GLN A 207 21.43 1.88 -7.15
N LYS A 208 20.15 2.20 -7.31
CA LYS A 208 19.31 1.55 -8.35
C LYS A 208 19.72 2.02 -9.77
N PRO A 209 19.67 1.14 -10.80
CA PRO A 209 19.39 -0.31 -10.76
C PRO A 209 20.57 -1.18 -10.35
N ASP A 210 20.24 -2.41 -9.97
CA ASP A 210 21.19 -3.49 -9.70
C ASP A 210 22.32 -3.09 -8.74
N GLY A 211 21.98 -2.30 -7.73
CA GLY A 211 22.92 -1.81 -6.71
C GLY A 211 23.14 -2.82 -5.58
N LEU A 212 24.23 -2.63 -4.85
CA LEU A 212 24.43 -3.22 -3.52
C LEU A 212 25.06 -2.14 -2.63
N VAL A 213 24.35 -1.75 -1.58
CA VAL A 213 24.83 -0.76 -0.62
C VAL A 213 24.87 -1.40 0.77
N VAL A 214 26.01 -1.27 1.45
CA VAL A 214 26.17 -1.69 2.83
C VAL A 214 26.47 -0.44 3.65
N VAL A 215 25.65 -0.18 4.67
CA VAL A 215 25.79 0.97 5.57
C VAL A 215 26.18 0.45 6.94
N ARG A 216 27.36 0.85 7.42
CA ARG A 216 27.84 0.46 8.74
C ARG A 216 27.35 1.44 9.82
N PRO A 217 27.10 0.98 11.06
CA PRO A 217 26.62 1.85 12.14
C PRO A 217 27.49 3.10 12.36
N GLU A 218 28.81 2.96 12.25
CA GLU A 218 29.79 4.01 12.48
C GLU A 218 29.77 5.14 11.43
N GLU A 219 29.19 4.89 10.26
CA GLU A 219 29.11 5.84 9.14
C GLU A 219 27.73 6.53 9.03
N LEU A 220 26.79 6.18 9.92
CA LEU A 220 25.39 6.57 9.78
C LEU A 220 25.17 8.09 9.71
N PRO A 221 25.71 8.94 10.62
CA PRO A 221 25.52 10.37 10.50
C PRO A 221 26.08 10.96 9.20
N GLN A 222 27.25 10.51 8.77
CA GLN A 222 27.96 11.03 7.59
C GLN A 222 27.23 10.66 6.31
N ILE A 223 26.69 9.43 6.23
CA ILE A 223 25.94 8.95 5.08
C ILE A 223 24.53 9.51 5.08
N LEU A 224 23.80 9.45 6.20
CA LEU A 224 22.37 9.73 6.25
C LEU A 224 22.05 11.23 6.25
N TRP A 225 22.78 12.04 7.02
CA TRP A 225 22.42 13.43 7.27
C TRP A 225 22.43 14.37 6.05
N PRO A 226 23.30 14.16 5.03
CA PRO A 226 23.26 14.94 3.80
C PRO A 226 21.98 14.75 2.97
N HIS A 227 21.28 13.63 3.12
CA HIS A 227 20.11 13.35 2.29
C HIS A 227 18.93 14.30 2.58
N PRO A 228 18.09 14.59 1.57
CA PRO A 228 16.82 15.27 1.74
C PRO A 228 15.91 14.57 2.74
N VAL A 229 15.12 15.34 3.49
CA VAL A 229 14.27 14.80 4.56
C VAL A 229 13.19 13.85 4.06
N GLU A 230 12.74 13.99 2.82
CA GLU A 230 11.77 13.09 2.18
C GLU A 230 12.30 11.69 1.86
N GLU A 231 13.61 11.46 1.93
CA GLU A 231 14.17 10.12 1.77
C GLU A 231 13.93 9.23 3.00
N ILE A 232 13.60 9.83 4.16
CA ILE A 232 13.16 9.05 5.32
C ILE A 232 11.87 8.31 4.96
N VAL A 233 11.92 6.98 5.01
CA VAL A 233 10.76 6.12 4.77
C VAL A 233 9.61 6.52 5.68
N GLY A 234 8.53 7.03 5.07
CA GLY A 234 7.32 7.52 5.76
C GLY A 234 7.12 9.04 5.63
N VAL A 235 8.16 9.82 5.29
CA VAL A 235 8.06 11.26 5.06
C VAL A 235 7.61 11.53 3.62
N GLY A 236 6.29 11.52 3.40
CA GLY A 236 5.71 11.81 2.08
C GLY A 236 5.69 13.30 1.71
N ARG A 237 5.29 13.61 0.46
CA ARG A 237 5.23 14.98 -0.13
C ARG A 237 4.56 16.03 0.78
N ARG A 238 3.49 15.66 1.49
CA ARG A 238 2.79 16.58 2.42
C ARG A 238 3.65 16.89 3.65
N MET A 239 4.24 15.86 4.26
CA MET A 239 5.10 16.06 5.43
C MET A 239 6.36 16.84 5.06
N LYS A 240 6.97 16.52 3.91
CA LYS A 240 8.07 17.32 3.33
C LYS A 240 7.71 18.81 3.28
N ALA A 241 6.54 19.18 2.77
CA ALA A 241 6.12 20.59 2.71
C ALA A 241 6.03 21.23 4.11
N HIS A 242 5.53 20.51 5.11
CA HIS A 242 5.48 21.00 6.49
C HIS A 242 6.87 21.16 7.13
N LEU A 243 7.79 20.22 6.87
CA LEU A 243 9.17 20.27 7.36
C LEU A 243 9.97 21.38 6.67
N ASN A 244 9.81 21.54 5.37
CA ASN A 244 10.43 22.64 4.62
C ASN A 244 9.97 24.01 5.12
N ALA A 245 8.69 24.16 5.50
CA ALA A 245 8.18 25.39 6.11
C ALA A 245 8.80 25.68 7.50
N LEU A 246 9.45 24.70 8.13
CA LEU A 246 10.24 24.85 9.35
C LEU A 246 11.75 25.07 9.07
N GLY A 247 12.15 25.16 7.80
CA GLY A 247 13.55 25.21 7.40
C GLY A 247 14.27 23.86 7.47
N ILE A 248 13.55 22.77 7.69
CA ILE A 248 14.08 21.40 7.81
C ILE A 248 14.04 20.76 6.42
N THR A 249 15.15 20.83 5.68
CA THR A 249 15.27 20.31 4.32
C THR A 249 16.07 19.02 4.21
N THR A 250 16.94 18.74 5.19
CA THR A 250 17.79 17.54 5.21
C THR A 250 17.56 16.72 6.48
N ILE A 251 17.92 15.44 6.43
CA ILE A 251 17.85 14.55 7.59
C ILE A 251 18.71 15.08 8.74
N GLY A 252 19.90 15.61 8.44
CA GLY A 252 20.78 16.21 9.44
C GLY A 252 20.21 17.47 10.11
N ARG A 253 19.34 18.22 9.43
CA ARG A 253 18.61 19.33 10.06
C ARG A 253 17.51 18.82 10.97
N LEU A 254 16.80 17.76 10.56
CA LEU A 254 15.76 17.13 11.37
C LEU A 254 16.34 16.52 12.66
N ALA A 255 17.50 15.85 12.57
CA ALA A 255 18.21 15.25 13.69
C ALA A 255 18.74 16.27 14.72
N ARG A 256 19.00 17.51 14.30
CA ARG A 256 19.45 18.59 15.20
C ARG A 256 18.30 19.46 15.71
N TYR A 257 17.08 19.22 15.23
CA TYR A 257 15.93 20.03 15.58
C TYR A 257 15.39 19.64 16.95
N ASP A 258 14.91 20.61 17.72
CA ASP A 258 14.34 20.33 19.04
C ASP A 258 13.13 19.39 18.94
N VAL A 259 13.27 18.21 19.52
CA VAL A 259 12.27 17.14 19.50
C VAL A 259 10.98 17.55 20.19
N ASP A 260 11.01 18.43 21.19
CA ASP A 260 9.81 18.88 21.89
C ASP A 260 8.99 19.86 21.04
N ILE A 261 9.65 20.65 20.18
CA ILE A 261 8.94 21.42 19.14
C ILE A 261 8.28 20.47 18.13
N LEU A 262 8.98 19.42 17.69
CA LEU A 262 8.42 18.44 16.76
C LEU A 262 7.22 17.71 17.36
N LYS A 263 7.30 17.30 18.63
CA LYS A 263 6.19 16.68 19.37
C LYS A 263 5.00 17.62 19.49
N ARG A 264 5.21 18.90 19.84
CA ARG A 264 4.11 19.87 19.94
C ARG A 264 3.40 20.08 18.61
N ARG A 265 4.13 20.06 17.49
CA ARG A 265 3.57 20.33 16.16
C ARG A 265 2.99 19.09 15.46
N PHE A 266 3.61 17.93 15.62
CA PHE A 266 3.28 16.70 14.89
C PHE A 266 2.85 15.54 15.80
N GLY A 267 2.74 15.76 17.11
CA GLY A 267 2.39 14.73 18.09
C GLY A 267 3.43 13.61 18.14
N ALA A 268 2.97 12.37 18.30
CA ALA A 268 3.81 11.17 18.29
C ALA A 268 4.67 11.05 17.02
N TYR A 269 4.20 11.60 15.89
CA TYR A 269 4.94 11.58 14.64
C TYR A 269 6.20 12.46 14.67
N GLY A 270 6.20 13.51 15.50
CA GLY A 270 7.38 14.37 15.69
C GLY A 270 8.54 13.62 16.35
N GLN A 271 8.25 12.89 17.43
CA GLN A 271 9.22 11.99 18.07
C GLN A 271 9.70 10.92 17.09
N TRP A 272 8.76 10.27 16.40
CA TRP A 272 9.07 9.22 15.42
C TRP A 272 10.02 9.75 14.32
N MET A 273 9.74 10.92 13.73
CA MET A 273 10.60 11.51 12.70
C MET A 273 12.01 11.82 13.24
N HIS A 274 12.10 12.34 14.46
CA HIS A 274 13.38 12.64 15.10
C HIS A 274 14.22 11.37 15.32
N GLU A 275 13.62 10.29 15.84
CA GLU A 275 14.28 8.99 15.99
C GLU A 275 14.80 8.45 14.64
N ARG A 276 13.99 8.53 13.58
CA ARG A 276 14.40 8.09 12.23
C ARG A 276 15.55 8.92 11.66
N ALA A 277 15.61 10.22 11.98
CA ALA A 277 16.73 11.07 11.58
C ALA A 277 18.06 10.67 12.24
N HIS A 278 17.99 10.00 13.40
CA HIS A 278 19.13 9.37 14.06
C HIS A 278 19.32 7.88 13.68
N ALA A 279 18.67 7.42 12.61
CA ALA A 279 18.69 6.02 12.19
C ALA A 279 18.17 5.03 13.24
N ILE A 280 17.34 5.48 14.19
CA ILE A 280 16.78 4.63 15.23
C ILE A 280 15.48 4.00 14.71
N ASP A 281 15.52 2.68 14.52
CA ASP A 281 14.36 1.87 14.17
C ASP A 281 14.38 0.53 14.94
N PRO A 282 13.54 0.40 15.99
CA PRO A 282 13.48 -0.83 16.78
C PRO A 282 12.64 -1.93 16.10
N THR A 283 11.95 -1.65 14.99
CA THR A 283 11.05 -2.62 14.36
C THR A 283 11.82 -3.87 13.90
N PRO A 284 11.44 -5.08 14.35
CA PRO A 284 12.10 -6.32 13.93
C PRO A 284 11.69 -6.68 12.49
N VAL A 285 12.46 -7.57 11.86
CA VAL A 285 12.00 -8.30 10.68
C VAL A 285 11.16 -9.47 11.20
N GLU A 286 9.90 -9.53 10.79
CA GLU A 286 9.00 -10.58 11.26
C GLU A 286 9.15 -11.83 10.37
N ALA A 287 9.48 -12.97 10.97
CA ALA A 287 9.55 -14.22 10.24
C ALA A 287 8.14 -14.66 9.78
N GLY A 288 7.97 -14.77 8.46
CA GLY A 288 6.73 -15.28 7.85
C GLY A 288 5.66 -14.21 7.57
N ALA A 289 4.63 -14.61 6.83
CA ALA A 289 3.53 -13.73 6.41
C ALA A 289 2.42 -13.59 7.48
N ASN A 290 2.81 -13.48 8.75
CA ASN A 290 1.93 -13.74 9.89
C ASN A 290 1.22 -12.50 10.47
N ALA A 291 1.44 -11.30 9.90
CA ALA A 291 0.68 -10.13 10.31
C ALA A 291 -0.82 -10.38 9.99
N PRO A 292 -1.71 -10.35 11.01
CA PRO A 292 -3.12 -10.64 10.79
C PRO A 292 -3.71 -9.58 9.86
N VAL A 293 -4.44 -10.04 8.83
CA VAL A 293 -5.13 -9.16 7.89
C VAL A 293 -6.12 -8.30 8.67
N ARG A 294 -5.95 -6.97 8.63
CA ARG A 294 -6.79 -6.04 9.40
C ARG A 294 -8.06 -5.62 8.68
N SER A 295 -8.02 -5.67 7.34
CA SER A 295 -9.15 -5.29 6.49
C SER A 295 -9.03 -5.93 5.11
N MET A 296 -10.17 -6.14 4.45
CA MET A 296 -10.26 -6.65 3.08
C MET A 296 -11.16 -5.73 2.26
N GLY A 297 -10.62 -5.16 1.18
CA GLY A 297 -11.36 -4.22 0.36
C GLY A 297 -11.21 -4.43 -1.13
N HIS A 298 -12.14 -3.82 -1.87
CA HIS A 298 -12.08 -3.72 -3.31
C HIS A 298 -12.56 -2.34 -3.74
N SER A 299 -11.85 -1.75 -4.69
CA SER A 299 -12.22 -0.47 -5.29
C SER A 299 -12.01 -0.52 -6.78
N TYR A 300 -12.76 0.31 -7.51
CA TYR A 300 -12.76 0.31 -8.95
C TYR A 300 -13.00 1.70 -9.52
N THR A 301 -12.10 2.12 -10.44
CA THR A 301 -12.29 3.33 -11.23
C THR A 301 -13.25 3.03 -12.36
N LEU A 302 -14.38 3.73 -12.37
CA LEU A 302 -15.44 3.53 -13.34
C LEU A 302 -14.98 3.96 -14.75
N PRO A 303 -15.38 3.24 -15.82
CA PRO A 303 -14.99 3.57 -17.20
C PRO A 303 -15.50 4.96 -17.59
N ARG A 304 -16.71 5.29 -17.14
CA ARG A 304 -17.34 6.59 -17.31
C ARG A 304 -17.79 7.10 -15.95
N ASN A 305 -17.71 8.41 -15.76
CA ASN A 305 -18.29 9.02 -14.56
C ASN A 305 -19.81 8.81 -14.60
N THR A 306 -20.42 8.51 -13.46
CA THR A 306 -21.87 8.30 -13.39
C THR A 306 -22.44 8.84 -12.10
N SER A 307 -23.66 9.37 -12.19
CA SER A 307 -24.50 9.74 -11.05
C SER A 307 -25.76 8.88 -10.97
N ASP A 308 -25.87 7.87 -11.85
CA ASP A 308 -27.04 6.98 -11.92
C ASP A 308 -27.09 6.06 -10.68
N PRO A 309 -28.14 6.18 -9.83
CA PRO A 309 -28.28 5.39 -8.62
C PRO A 309 -28.28 3.88 -8.86
N GLU A 310 -28.92 3.41 -9.94
CA GLU A 310 -28.95 1.99 -10.26
C GLU A 310 -27.57 1.48 -10.62
N THR A 311 -26.85 2.25 -11.44
CA THR A 311 -25.48 1.94 -11.82
C THR A 311 -24.57 1.83 -10.60
N ILE A 312 -24.65 2.81 -9.70
CA ILE A 312 -23.82 2.84 -8.49
C ILE A 312 -24.17 1.68 -7.55
N ARG A 313 -25.45 1.38 -7.38
CA ARG A 313 -25.92 0.30 -6.50
C ARG A 313 -25.40 -1.07 -6.96
N TRP A 314 -25.44 -1.36 -8.27
CA TRP A 314 -24.90 -2.64 -8.74
C TRP A 314 -23.38 -2.70 -8.64
N PHE A 315 -22.66 -1.58 -8.84
CA PHE A 315 -21.20 -1.54 -8.61
C PHE A 315 -20.86 -1.86 -7.16
N PHE A 316 -21.62 -1.34 -6.20
CA PHE A 316 -21.43 -1.68 -4.79
C PHE A 316 -21.66 -3.17 -4.52
N LEU A 317 -22.72 -3.76 -5.09
CA LEU A 317 -22.97 -5.20 -4.96
C LEU A 317 -21.80 -6.02 -5.53
N TRP A 318 -21.34 -5.68 -6.73
CA TRP A 318 -20.23 -6.37 -7.37
C TRP A 318 -18.92 -6.27 -6.58
N LEU A 319 -18.60 -5.09 -6.03
CA LEU A 319 -17.43 -4.91 -5.15
C LEU A 319 -17.60 -5.70 -3.84
N ALA A 320 -18.80 -5.65 -3.26
CA ALA A 320 -19.13 -6.31 -2.00
C ALA A 320 -19.06 -7.84 -2.12
N ASP A 321 -19.55 -8.43 -3.21
CA ASP A 321 -19.44 -9.89 -3.46
C ASP A 321 -17.97 -10.34 -3.46
N LYS A 322 -17.07 -9.54 -4.04
CA LYS A 322 -15.63 -9.83 -4.03
C LYS A 322 -15.01 -9.73 -2.64
N VAL A 323 -15.43 -8.74 -1.85
CA VAL A 323 -15.00 -8.61 -0.45
C VAL A 323 -15.53 -9.79 0.37
N ALA A 324 -16.81 -10.13 0.21
CA ALA A 324 -17.48 -11.23 0.89
C ALA A 324 -16.81 -12.58 0.60
N ARG A 325 -16.47 -12.86 -0.66
CA ARG A 325 -15.73 -14.08 -1.03
C ARG A 325 -14.36 -14.15 -0.36
N ARG A 326 -13.64 -13.04 -0.25
CA ARG A 326 -12.35 -12.99 0.46
C ARG A 326 -12.50 -13.21 1.96
N LEU A 327 -13.54 -12.62 2.57
CA LEU A 327 -13.88 -12.85 3.97
C LEU A 327 -14.13 -14.33 4.23
N ARG A 328 -14.98 -14.99 3.42
CA ARG A 328 -15.27 -16.42 3.53
C ARG A 328 -14.04 -17.30 3.32
N ALA A 329 -13.25 -17.02 2.28
CA ALA A 329 -12.00 -17.74 2.02
C ALA A 329 -10.99 -17.63 3.18
N ALA A 330 -11.02 -16.52 3.92
CA ALA A 330 -10.22 -16.31 5.11
C ALA A 330 -10.90 -16.76 6.42
N GLY A 331 -12.05 -17.44 6.34
CA GLY A 331 -12.83 -17.85 7.51
C GLY A 331 -13.21 -16.68 8.44
N SER A 332 -13.39 -15.49 7.89
CA SER A 332 -13.57 -14.23 8.60
C SER A 332 -14.93 -13.60 8.33
N ARG A 333 -15.44 -12.83 9.28
CA ARG A 333 -16.57 -11.90 9.13
C ARG A 333 -16.10 -10.50 9.53
N ALA A 334 -16.89 -9.47 9.25
CA ALA A 334 -16.47 -8.09 9.52
C ALA A 334 -17.54 -7.28 10.24
N ARG A 335 -17.14 -6.42 11.18
CA ARG A 335 -18.05 -5.51 11.87
C ARG A 335 -18.08 -4.11 11.30
N VAL A 336 -17.02 -3.69 10.60
CA VAL A 336 -16.93 -2.33 10.08
C VAL A 336 -16.92 -2.35 8.57
N ILE A 337 -17.85 -1.61 7.95
CA ILE A 337 -17.90 -1.42 6.50
C ILE A 337 -17.51 0.01 6.18
N HIS A 338 -16.50 0.16 5.32
CA HIS A 338 -16.06 1.43 4.75
C HIS A 338 -16.57 1.57 3.32
N MET A 339 -17.13 2.73 3.02
CA MET A 339 -17.49 3.16 1.66
C MET A 339 -16.55 4.27 1.23
N ILE A 340 -16.00 4.15 0.03
CA ILE A 340 -15.15 5.15 -0.61
C ILE A 340 -15.83 5.60 -1.90
N ALA A 341 -15.92 6.92 -2.09
CA ALA A 341 -16.32 7.53 -3.35
C ALA A 341 -15.31 8.62 -3.73
N ARG A 342 -14.81 8.56 -4.96
CA ARG A 342 -13.95 9.61 -5.54
C ARG A 342 -14.65 10.26 -6.72
N PHE A 343 -14.53 11.58 -6.79
CA PHE A 343 -15.17 12.42 -7.80
C PHE A 343 -14.22 12.74 -8.97
N PRO A 344 -14.72 13.33 -10.08
CA PRO A 344 -13.91 13.68 -11.25
C PRO A 344 -12.75 14.62 -10.95
N ASP A 345 -12.91 15.51 -9.97
CA ASP A 345 -11.89 16.45 -9.47
C ASP A 345 -10.87 15.83 -8.49
N MET A 346 -10.86 14.49 -8.39
CA MET A 346 -9.99 13.70 -7.52
C MET A 346 -10.22 13.87 -6.02
N ARG A 347 -11.20 14.67 -5.59
CA ARG A 347 -11.65 14.67 -4.19
C ARG A 347 -12.22 13.29 -3.85
N THR A 348 -11.84 12.78 -2.68
CA THR A 348 -12.27 11.46 -2.20
C THR A 348 -12.95 11.64 -0.86
N ILE A 349 -14.13 11.07 -0.70
CA ILE A 349 -14.78 10.89 0.59
C ILE A 349 -14.70 9.44 1.01
N SER A 350 -14.61 9.22 2.32
CA SER A 350 -14.60 7.90 2.93
C SER A 350 -15.41 7.96 4.21
N HIS A 351 -16.41 7.09 4.31
CA HIS A 351 -17.24 6.96 5.51
C HIS A 351 -17.30 5.51 5.93
N SER A 352 -17.54 5.26 7.21
CA SER A 352 -17.65 3.91 7.75
C SER A 352 -18.79 3.79 8.73
N VAL A 353 -19.30 2.57 8.86
CA VAL A 353 -20.28 2.20 9.87
C VAL A 353 -19.81 0.94 10.58
N THR A 354 -19.94 0.94 11.91
CA THR A 354 -19.81 -0.27 12.73
C THR A 354 -21.19 -0.88 12.89
N LEU A 355 -21.34 -2.11 12.43
CA LEU A 355 -22.57 -2.87 12.53
C LEU A 355 -22.65 -3.62 13.88
N PRO A 356 -23.86 -3.81 14.42
CA PRO A 356 -24.04 -4.54 15.67
C PRO A 356 -23.59 -6.00 15.53
N GLU A 357 -23.97 -6.65 14.42
CA GLU A 357 -23.60 -8.03 14.09
C GLU A 357 -22.52 -8.07 12.98
N PRO A 358 -21.59 -9.05 13.03
CA PRO A 358 -20.63 -9.25 11.95
C PRO A 358 -21.29 -9.72 10.65
N VAL A 359 -20.95 -9.07 9.53
CA VAL A 359 -21.46 -9.38 8.19
C VAL A 359 -20.45 -10.13 7.35
N TRP A 360 -20.94 -10.89 6.36
CA TRP A 360 -20.11 -11.78 5.55
C TRP A 360 -20.67 -12.07 4.16
N THR A 361 -21.89 -11.63 3.87
CA THR A 361 -22.49 -11.72 2.55
C THR A 361 -22.28 -10.45 1.75
N GLY A 362 -22.28 -10.57 0.41
CA GLY A 362 -22.16 -9.39 -0.45
C GLY A 362 -23.37 -8.46 -0.34
N GLN A 363 -24.56 -9.01 -0.08
CA GLN A 363 -25.79 -8.23 0.08
C GLN A 363 -25.74 -7.32 1.32
N GLU A 364 -25.36 -7.85 2.48
CA GLU A 364 -25.23 -7.06 3.72
C GLU A 364 -24.20 -5.94 3.56
N ILE A 365 -23.03 -6.29 3.01
CA ILE A 365 -21.92 -5.35 2.79
C ILE A 365 -22.34 -4.26 1.80
N ALA A 366 -23.02 -4.62 0.71
CA ALA A 366 -23.51 -3.68 -0.29
C ALA A 366 -24.61 -2.76 0.28
N ALA A 367 -25.51 -3.29 1.09
CA ALA A 367 -26.56 -2.50 1.74
C ALA A 367 -25.98 -1.45 2.70
N ALA A 368 -24.99 -1.83 3.50
CA ALA A 368 -24.27 -0.91 4.38
C ALA A 368 -23.54 0.18 3.59
N ALA A 369 -22.79 -0.20 2.54
CA ALA A 369 -22.09 0.75 1.67
C ALA A 369 -23.06 1.70 0.95
N TRP A 370 -24.18 1.19 0.46
CA TRP A 370 -25.22 1.99 -0.21
C TRP A 370 -25.87 3.00 0.74
N THR A 371 -26.13 2.60 1.98
CA THR A 371 -26.67 3.49 3.01
C THR A 371 -25.71 4.64 3.31
N LEU A 372 -24.42 4.34 3.48
CA LEU A 372 -23.37 5.35 3.64
C LEU A 372 -23.30 6.29 2.42
N PHE A 373 -23.39 5.74 1.21
CA PHE A 373 -23.35 6.52 -0.02
C PHE A 373 -24.50 7.52 -0.09
N ARG A 374 -25.75 7.05 0.10
CA ARG A 374 -26.94 7.93 0.07
C ARG A 374 -26.91 9.02 1.13
N LYS A 375 -26.32 8.73 2.30
CA LYS A 375 -26.24 9.68 3.41
C LYS A 375 -25.21 10.80 3.16
N HIS A 376 -24.10 10.48 2.50
CA HIS A 376 -22.93 11.37 2.46
C HIS A 376 -22.57 11.88 1.07
N VAL A 377 -23.07 11.28 0.00
CA VAL A 377 -22.86 11.75 -1.36
C VAL A 377 -24.08 12.55 -1.81
N PRO A 378 -23.92 13.85 -2.10
CA PRO A 378 -25.03 14.66 -2.60
C PRO A 378 -25.64 14.07 -3.88
N GLY A 379 -26.96 14.14 -4.00
CA GLY A 379 -27.68 13.68 -5.18
C GLY A 379 -27.15 14.32 -6.45
N ARG A 380 -27.10 13.55 -7.54
CA ARG A 380 -26.56 13.93 -8.87
C ARG A 380 -25.05 14.17 -8.95
N THR A 381 -24.29 13.95 -7.87
CA THR A 381 -22.83 14.02 -7.94
C THR A 381 -22.28 12.90 -8.81
N GLN A 382 -21.52 13.25 -9.85
CA GLN A 382 -20.83 12.27 -10.67
C GLN A 382 -19.72 11.59 -9.86
N VAL A 383 -19.68 10.26 -9.91
CA VAL A 383 -18.66 9.45 -9.25
C VAL A 383 -17.70 8.87 -10.29
N ARG A 384 -16.41 8.89 -9.96
CA ARG A 384 -15.30 8.38 -10.77
C ARG A 384 -14.78 7.03 -10.27
N LEU A 385 -14.71 6.82 -8.95
CA LEU A 385 -14.30 5.56 -8.34
C LEU A 385 -15.20 5.24 -7.14
N LEU A 386 -15.53 3.96 -7.01
CA LEU A 386 -16.25 3.40 -5.87
C LEU A 386 -15.36 2.37 -5.17
N GLY A 387 -15.47 2.28 -3.86
CA GLY A 387 -14.76 1.29 -3.06
C GLY A 387 -15.56 0.82 -1.86
N VAL A 388 -15.35 -0.43 -1.50
CA VAL A 388 -15.90 -1.08 -0.31
C VAL A 388 -14.77 -1.78 0.41
N SER A 389 -14.68 -1.60 1.74
CA SER A 389 -13.72 -2.34 2.57
C SER A 389 -14.39 -2.84 3.84
N ALA A 390 -14.07 -4.06 4.22
CA ALA A 390 -14.49 -4.71 5.45
C ALA A 390 -13.32 -4.70 6.44
N ALA A 391 -13.57 -4.25 7.67
CA ALA A 391 -12.58 -4.13 8.74
C ALA A 391 -13.16 -4.61 10.08
N ALA A 392 -12.32 -4.60 11.12
CA ALA A 392 -12.63 -5.22 12.42
C ALA A 392 -13.06 -6.68 12.20
N LEU A 393 -12.14 -7.45 11.60
CA LEU A 393 -12.38 -8.83 11.22
C LEU A 393 -12.47 -9.71 12.46
N VAL A 394 -13.44 -10.61 12.47
CA VAL A 394 -13.67 -11.60 13.53
C VAL A 394 -13.72 -13.01 12.93
N PRO A 395 -13.32 -14.06 13.67
CA PRO A 395 -13.44 -15.44 13.19
C PRO A 395 -14.89 -15.78 12.84
N GLY A 396 -15.12 -16.44 11.71
CA GLY A 396 -16.46 -16.62 11.17
C GLY A 396 -17.38 -17.56 11.94
N ARG A 397 -16.85 -18.33 12.88
CA ARG A 397 -17.64 -19.17 13.80
C ARG A 397 -18.13 -18.42 15.05
N ALA A 398 -17.69 -17.18 15.27
CA ALA A 398 -18.03 -16.40 16.45
C ALA A 398 -19.32 -15.59 16.26
N CYS A 399 -20.44 -16.26 16.04
CA CYS A 399 -21.76 -15.62 16.01
C CYS A 399 -22.75 -16.33 16.93
N GLN A 400 -23.60 -15.53 17.56
CA GLN A 400 -24.76 -16.02 18.29
C GLN A 400 -25.66 -16.77 17.30
N LEU A 401 -25.95 -18.04 17.61
CA LEU A 401 -26.88 -18.86 16.83
C LEU A 401 -28.24 -18.17 16.85
N ARG A 402 -28.69 -17.72 15.69
CA ARG A 402 -30.08 -17.34 15.47
C ARG A 402 -30.86 -18.64 15.24
N LEU A 403 -32.12 -18.68 15.67
CA LEU A 403 -33.03 -19.83 15.52
C LEU A 403 -33.53 -20.00 14.06
N ASP A 404 -32.86 -19.39 13.09
CA ASP A 404 -33.24 -19.33 11.69
C ASP A 404 -32.51 -20.42 10.87
N GLN A 405 -33.28 -21.43 10.44
CA GLN A 405 -32.80 -22.47 9.52
C GLN A 405 -32.25 -21.91 8.18
N ASP A 406 -32.56 -20.65 7.88
CA ASP A 406 -32.14 -19.94 6.67
C ASP A 406 -30.64 -19.56 6.65
N LEU A 407 -29.98 -19.38 7.80
CA LEU A 407 -28.55 -19.05 7.83
C LEU A 407 -27.68 -20.21 7.34
N ALA A 408 -27.91 -21.42 7.86
CA ALA A 408 -27.17 -22.61 7.47
C ALA A 408 -27.43 -22.99 5.99
N ARG A 409 -28.60 -22.65 5.45
CA ARG A 409 -28.90 -22.79 4.02
C ARG A 409 -28.12 -21.77 3.19
N THR A 410 -28.08 -20.51 3.63
CA THR A 410 -27.39 -19.41 2.95
C THR A 410 -25.87 -19.64 2.93
N GLU A 411 -25.29 -20.14 4.01
CA GLU A 411 -23.86 -20.48 4.11
C GLU A 411 -23.50 -21.58 3.10
N ARG A 412 -24.22 -22.70 3.12
CA ARG A 412 -24.03 -23.79 2.15
C ARG A 412 -24.18 -23.33 0.70
N LEU A 413 -25.16 -22.47 0.43
CA LEU A 413 -25.37 -21.90 -0.91
C LEU A 413 -24.15 -21.08 -1.35
N LEU A 414 -23.69 -20.14 -0.53
CA LEU A 414 -22.58 -19.25 -0.88
C LEU A 414 -21.25 -20.00 -0.99
N GLU A 415 -20.99 -20.98 -0.13
CA GLU A 415 -19.83 -21.87 -0.24
C GLU A 415 -19.85 -22.68 -1.53
N THR A 416 -21.02 -23.21 -1.91
CA THR A 416 -21.20 -23.94 -3.18
C THR A 416 -20.96 -23.02 -4.38
N MET A 417 -21.51 -21.81 -4.35
CA MET A 417 -21.28 -20.81 -5.39
C MET A 417 -19.80 -20.43 -5.51
N ASP A 418 -19.09 -20.29 -4.39
CA ASP A 418 -17.67 -20.01 -4.37
C ASP A 418 -16.88 -21.18 -4.97
N ALA A 419 -17.19 -22.43 -4.59
CA ALA A 419 -16.53 -23.63 -5.12
C ALA A 419 -16.72 -23.79 -6.64
N ILE A 420 -17.93 -23.51 -7.15
CA ILE A 420 -18.21 -23.51 -8.59
C ILE A 420 -17.35 -22.43 -9.29
N ASN A 421 -17.29 -21.23 -8.73
CA ASN A 421 -16.50 -20.13 -9.27
C ASN A 421 -14.97 -20.35 -9.15
N ASP A 422 -14.50 -21.16 -8.20
CA ASP A 422 -13.10 -21.57 -8.11
C ASP A 422 -12.77 -22.59 -9.21
N LYS A 423 -13.67 -23.54 -9.48
CA LYS A 423 -13.46 -24.61 -10.46
C LYS A 423 -13.61 -24.16 -11.92
N TYR A 424 -14.66 -23.39 -12.21
CA TYR A 424 -15.02 -23.03 -13.59
C TYR A 424 -14.67 -21.59 -13.96
N GLY A 425 -13.97 -20.88 -13.06
CA GLY A 425 -13.52 -19.51 -13.26
C GLY A 425 -14.44 -18.48 -12.62
N ALA A 426 -13.85 -17.30 -12.34
CA ALA A 426 -14.57 -16.20 -11.72
C ALA A 426 -15.79 -15.80 -12.57
N ASN A 427 -16.98 -15.81 -11.96
CA ASN A 427 -18.28 -15.50 -12.55
C ASN A 427 -18.94 -16.63 -13.36
N ALA A 428 -18.55 -17.89 -13.17
CA ALA A 428 -19.34 -19.04 -13.64
C ALA A 428 -20.76 -19.00 -13.08
N ILE A 429 -20.92 -18.56 -11.82
CA ILE A 429 -22.22 -18.24 -11.22
C ILE A 429 -22.15 -16.87 -10.54
N THR A 430 -23.20 -16.07 -10.71
CA THR A 430 -23.28 -14.70 -10.16
C THR A 430 -24.72 -14.33 -9.81
N SER A 431 -24.90 -13.24 -9.07
CA SER A 431 -26.23 -12.71 -8.76
C SER A 431 -26.95 -12.30 -10.05
N ALA A 432 -28.25 -12.58 -10.13
CA ALA A 432 -29.08 -12.20 -11.29
C ALA A 432 -28.98 -10.70 -11.62
N THR A 433 -28.86 -9.84 -10.61
CA THR A 433 -28.68 -8.38 -10.76
C THR A 433 -27.43 -7.99 -11.55
N LEU A 434 -26.42 -8.88 -11.62
CA LEU A 434 -25.17 -8.68 -12.34
C LEU A 434 -25.19 -9.25 -13.77
N ILE A 435 -26.24 -9.99 -14.15
CA ILE A 435 -26.41 -10.53 -15.50
C ILE A 435 -26.64 -9.39 -16.50
N GLY A 436 -26.00 -9.49 -17.68
CA GLY A 436 -26.09 -8.47 -18.73
C GLY A 436 -25.24 -7.21 -18.48
N LYS A 437 -24.55 -7.10 -17.34
CA LYS A 437 -23.60 -6.01 -17.07
C LYS A 437 -22.24 -6.28 -17.78
N PRO A 438 -21.45 -5.24 -18.10
CA PRO A 438 -20.28 -5.39 -18.98
C PRO A 438 -19.28 -6.45 -18.47
N ARG A 439 -19.08 -7.52 -19.24
CA ARG A 439 -18.19 -8.65 -18.88
C ARG A 439 -16.74 -8.24 -18.64
N SER A 440 -16.27 -7.15 -19.27
CA SER A 440 -14.93 -6.58 -19.06
C SER A 440 -14.70 -6.08 -17.62
N LEU A 441 -15.78 -5.72 -16.91
CA LEU A 441 -15.76 -5.32 -15.51
C LEU A 441 -15.71 -6.54 -14.59
N LEU A 442 -16.27 -7.67 -14.99
CA LEU A 442 -16.37 -8.86 -14.15
C LEU A 442 -15.04 -9.63 -14.01
N ARG A 443 -14.06 -9.41 -14.90
CA ARG A 443 -12.74 -10.05 -14.77
C ARG A 443 -12.00 -9.53 -13.51
N PRO A 444 -11.45 -10.41 -12.66
CA PRO A 444 -10.59 -9.96 -11.57
C PRO A 444 -9.36 -9.24 -12.18
N LYS A 445 -9.20 -7.96 -11.86
CA LYS A 445 -8.04 -7.17 -12.24
C LYS A 445 -7.29 -6.77 -10.97
N ILE A 446 -6.01 -7.14 -10.95
CA ILE A 446 -4.93 -6.75 -10.03
C ILE A 446 -5.38 -6.52 -8.58
N GLY A 447 -5.28 -7.57 -7.75
CA GLY A 447 -5.32 -7.46 -6.30
C GLY A 447 -4.30 -8.41 -5.66
N PHE A 448 -3.17 -7.88 -5.21
CA PHE A 448 -2.12 -8.68 -4.57
C PHE A 448 -2.57 -9.18 -3.21
N PHE A 449 -2.68 -10.50 -3.05
CA PHE A 449 -2.78 -11.16 -1.75
C PHE A 449 -1.56 -12.07 -1.62
N LEU A 450 -0.72 -11.79 -0.63
CA LEU A 450 0.46 -12.60 -0.31
C LEU A 450 0.12 -13.77 0.63
N THR A 451 -1.13 -13.87 1.11
CA THR A 451 -1.56 -14.92 2.01
C THR A 451 -2.42 -15.95 1.28
N GLN A 452 -1.89 -17.17 1.13
CA GLN A 452 -2.69 -18.38 1.22
C GLN A 452 -1.99 -19.32 2.20
N PRO A 453 -2.72 -19.98 3.11
CA PRO A 453 -2.16 -21.08 3.87
C PRO A 453 -1.94 -22.27 2.94
N GLU A 454 -0.82 -22.97 3.13
CA GLU A 454 -0.63 -24.30 2.58
C GLU A 454 -1.79 -25.17 3.05
N LYS A 455 -2.54 -25.75 2.10
CA LYS A 455 -3.38 -26.90 2.39
C LYS A 455 -2.43 -28.05 2.75
N LYS A 456 -2.17 -28.25 4.05
CA LYS A 456 -1.72 -29.54 4.54
C LYS A 456 -2.89 -30.52 4.38
N THR A 457 -2.95 -31.20 3.24
CA THR A 457 -3.57 -32.51 3.16
C THR A 457 -2.65 -33.49 3.89
N ALA A 458 -2.77 -33.55 5.22
CA ALA A 458 -2.36 -34.72 5.96
C ALA A 458 -3.47 -35.76 5.78
N GLY A 459 -3.27 -36.66 4.81
CA GLY A 459 -4.05 -37.89 4.73
C GLY A 459 -3.75 -38.72 5.97
N ILE A 460 -4.81 -39.01 6.71
CA ILE A 460 -4.84 -40.10 7.69
C ILE A 460 -4.88 -41.39 6.88
N THR A 461 -3.85 -42.21 7.03
CA THR A 461 -3.92 -43.67 7.01
C THR A 461 -3.05 -44.18 8.12
#